data_AF-A0A6G3ZBI9-F1
#
_entry.id   AF-A0A6G3ZBI9-F1
#
_cell.length_a   1.000
_cell.length_b   1.000
_cell.length_c   1.000
_cell.angle_alpha   90.00
_cell.angle_beta   90.00
_cell.angle_gamma   90.00
#
_symmetry.space_group_name_H-M   'P 1'
#
loop_
_entity.id
_entity.type
_entity.pdbx_description
1 polymer ?
#
loop_
_entity_poly.entity_id
_entity_poly.type
_entity_poly.pdbx_seq_one_letter_code
_entity_poly.pdbx_strand_id
1 'polypeptide(L)'
;MKLQHYLGGLEGLDPINFETKVFVEPWETRIFGIHTAMMALSNHLNTSLPEYEIDQVPTKFKSFWTWGHLRMGAEGMHPFEYFRLRYYEKWLGGISGFFVDEGYITQDELDERMAFYLQDSEKADALVPDGGEAGIDEQVVKYLQEGDSPLRPFPELPQFAVGDKVKIKDVVLEETKNLVFELLKKSVRPEFLNRIDETIMFRPLSRADVRK
;
A
#
# COMPACT_ATOMS: atom_id res chain seq x y z
N MET A 1 16.79 -4.33 -1.49
CA MET A 1 16.01 -3.40 -0.64
C MET A 1 15.27 -2.44 -1.55
N LYS A 2 13.95 -2.27 -1.41
CA LYS A 2 13.21 -1.35 -2.27
C LYS A 2 13.21 0.06 -1.63
N LEU A 3 13.62 1.08 -2.39
CA LEU A 3 13.89 2.43 -1.90
C LEU A 3 12.66 3.09 -1.23
N GLN A 4 11.46 2.72 -1.67
CA GLN A 4 10.18 3.20 -1.18
C GLN A 4 9.93 2.95 0.33
N HIS A 5 10.63 2.00 0.95
CA HIS A 5 10.53 1.76 2.39
C HIS A 5 11.40 2.71 3.24
N TYR A 6 12.32 3.46 2.60
CA TYR A 6 13.39 4.21 3.26
C TYR A 6 13.59 5.60 2.65
N LEU A 7 12.49 6.36 2.51
CA LEU A 7 12.56 7.74 2.02
C LEU A 7 13.09 8.74 3.06
N GLY A 8 13.01 8.40 4.35
CA GLY A 8 13.46 9.25 5.43
C GLY A 8 14.98 9.45 5.39
N GLY A 9 15.43 10.70 5.34
CA GLY A 9 16.86 11.05 5.29
C GLY A 9 17.46 11.01 3.88
N LEU A 10 16.66 10.82 2.83
CA LEU A 10 17.13 11.01 1.46
C LEU A 10 17.33 12.50 1.16
N GLU A 11 18.46 12.81 0.54
CA GLU A 11 18.82 14.15 0.08
C GLU A 11 18.81 14.22 -1.46
N GLY A 12 18.80 15.43 -2.01
CA GLY A 12 18.85 15.63 -3.47
C GLY A 12 17.53 15.35 -4.19
N LEU A 13 16.42 15.31 -3.47
CA LEU A 13 15.07 15.29 -4.05
C LEU A 13 14.66 16.69 -4.50
N ASP A 14 13.78 16.74 -5.51
CA ASP A 14 13.19 17.99 -5.98
C ASP A 14 12.43 18.71 -4.85
N PRO A 15 12.25 20.05 -4.95
CA PRO A 15 11.43 20.81 -4.03
C PRO A 15 10.01 20.23 -3.91
N ILE A 16 9.40 20.38 -2.74
CA ILE A 16 8.02 19.94 -2.51
C ILE A 16 7.09 20.72 -3.42
N ASN A 17 6.35 20.02 -4.28
CA ASN A 17 5.21 20.56 -5.00
C ASN A 17 3.94 20.30 -4.17
N PHE A 18 3.36 21.35 -3.61
CA PHE A 18 2.22 21.24 -2.70
C PHE A 18 0.88 21.42 -3.43
N GLU A 19 0.03 20.40 -3.36
CA GLU A 19 -1.34 20.40 -3.88
C GLU A 19 -2.33 20.36 -2.71
N THR A 20 -3.35 21.23 -2.74
CA THR A 20 -4.34 21.37 -1.67
C THR A 20 -5.66 20.70 -1.99
N LYS A 21 -5.92 20.42 -3.27
CA LYS A 21 -7.08 19.66 -3.69
C LYS A 21 -7.00 18.25 -3.12
N VAL A 22 -8.07 17.81 -2.46
CA VAL A 22 -8.19 16.43 -1.95
C VAL A 22 -8.16 15.42 -3.10
N PHE A 23 -8.85 15.76 -4.20
CA PHE A 23 -8.86 15.01 -5.45
C PHE A 23 -8.57 15.98 -6.59
N VAL A 24 -7.57 15.67 -7.41
CA VAL A 24 -7.18 16.47 -8.58
C VAL A 24 -8.06 16.12 -9.77
N GLU A 25 -8.43 14.85 -9.90
CA GLU A 25 -9.23 14.33 -11.01
C GLU A 25 -10.45 13.53 -10.52
N PRO A 26 -11.57 13.52 -11.27
CA PRO A 26 -12.78 12.80 -10.86
C PRO A 26 -12.58 11.30 -10.59
N TRP A 27 -11.71 10.62 -11.35
CA TRP A 27 -11.46 9.19 -11.17
C TRP A 27 -10.80 8.86 -9.82
N GLU A 28 -10.10 9.80 -9.20
CA GLU A 28 -9.48 9.61 -7.89
C GLU A 28 -10.54 9.39 -6.80
N THR A 29 -11.70 10.06 -6.93
CA THR A 29 -12.85 9.85 -6.03
C THR A 29 -13.40 8.43 -6.15
N ARG A 30 -13.43 7.87 -7.36
CA ARG A 30 -13.89 6.50 -7.62
C ARG A 30 -12.93 5.49 -7.00
N ILE A 31 -11.62 5.68 -7.17
CA ILE A 31 -10.60 4.80 -6.57
C ILE A 31 -10.63 4.85 -5.04
N PHE A 32 -10.80 6.04 -4.47
CA PHE A 32 -11.00 6.17 -3.04
C PHE A 32 -12.28 5.45 -2.57
N GLY A 33 -13.39 5.61 -3.28
CA GLY A 33 -14.66 4.94 -2.98
C GLY A 33 -14.54 3.41 -3.05
N ILE A 34 -13.93 2.87 -4.11
CA ILE A 34 -13.68 1.44 -4.29
C ILE A 34 -12.83 0.91 -3.12
N HIS A 35 -11.71 1.57 -2.82
CA HIS A 35 -10.84 1.14 -1.73
C HIS A 35 -11.57 1.15 -0.37
N THR A 36 -12.36 2.19 -0.11
CA THR A 36 -13.16 2.30 1.11
C THR A 36 -14.19 1.18 1.20
N ALA A 37 -14.90 0.89 0.10
CA ALA A 37 -15.86 -0.21 0.06
C ALA A 37 -15.17 -1.56 0.28
N MET A 38 -14.00 -1.81 -0.31
CA MET A 38 -13.24 -3.05 -0.07
C MET A 38 -12.90 -3.24 1.40
N MET A 39 -12.49 -2.17 2.09
CA MET A 39 -12.19 -2.24 3.53
C MET A 39 -13.46 -2.46 4.36
N ALA A 40 -14.52 -1.70 4.08
CA ALA A 40 -15.78 -1.76 4.83
C ALA A 40 -16.58 -3.05 4.60
N LEU A 41 -16.32 -3.77 3.51
CA LEU A 41 -16.96 -5.03 3.15
C LEU A 41 -16.05 -6.25 3.37
N SER A 42 -14.88 -6.03 3.94
CA SER A 42 -13.85 -7.05 4.17
C SER A 42 -14.34 -8.11 5.16
N ASN A 43 -14.10 -9.39 4.85
CA ASN A 43 -14.68 -10.51 5.59
C ASN A 43 -14.25 -10.61 7.07
N HIS A 44 -13.09 -10.07 7.44
CA HIS A 44 -12.55 -10.13 8.80
C HIS A 44 -13.32 -9.27 9.81
N LEU A 45 -14.17 -8.35 9.34
CA LEU A 45 -14.83 -7.37 10.19
C LEU A 45 -15.76 -8.00 11.24
N ASN A 46 -16.19 -9.25 11.04
CA ASN A 46 -16.93 -10.04 12.04
C ASN A 46 -16.18 -10.24 13.37
N THR A 47 -14.86 -10.02 13.38
CA THR A 47 -14.00 -10.13 14.58
C THR A 47 -13.28 -8.81 14.91
N SER A 48 -13.66 -7.73 14.22
CA SER A 48 -13.07 -6.40 14.41
C SER A 48 -13.71 -5.63 15.56
N LEU A 49 -13.10 -4.49 15.88
CA LEU A 49 -13.63 -3.51 16.81
C LEU A 49 -13.83 -2.19 16.06
N PRO A 50 -15.02 -1.55 16.13
CA PRO A 50 -16.22 -2.02 16.83
C PRO A 50 -16.85 -3.22 16.14
N GLU A 51 -17.90 -3.78 16.75
CA GLU A 51 -18.60 -4.95 16.23
C GLU A 51 -19.33 -4.62 14.92
N TYR A 52 -19.07 -5.44 13.90
CA TYR A 52 -19.70 -5.37 12.59
C TYR A 52 -20.46 -6.66 12.29
N GLU A 53 -21.73 -6.51 11.90
CA GLU A 53 -22.59 -7.60 11.44
C GLU A 53 -22.36 -7.88 9.94
N ILE A 54 -21.11 -8.09 9.54
CA ILE A 54 -20.72 -8.18 8.11
C ILE A 54 -21.43 -9.32 7.37
N ASP A 55 -21.77 -10.40 8.07
CA ASP A 55 -22.50 -11.55 7.52
C ASP A 55 -23.95 -11.19 7.12
N GLN A 56 -24.50 -10.11 7.66
CA GLN A 56 -25.83 -9.59 7.32
C GLN A 56 -25.79 -8.58 6.17
N VAL A 57 -24.61 -8.07 5.81
CA VAL A 57 -24.44 -7.10 4.72
C VAL A 57 -24.60 -7.82 3.38
N PRO A 58 -25.42 -7.32 2.43
CA PRO A 58 -25.69 -7.96 1.14
C PRO A 58 -24.53 -7.82 0.13
N THR A 59 -23.30 -8.09 0.57
CA THR A 59 -22.08 -7.97 -0.24
C THR A 59 -21.68 -9.30 -0.89
N LYS A 60 -21.19 -9.20 -2.13
CA LYS A 60 -20.51 -10.29 -2.86
C LYS A 60 -18.99 -10.30 -2.63
N PHE A 61 -18.45 -9.27 -1.99
CA PHE A 61 -17.04 -9.24 -1.60
C PHE A 61 -16.82 -10.21 -0.44
N LYS A 62 -15.95 -11.21 -0.63
CA LYS A 62 -15.68 -12.29 0.34
C LYS A 62 -14.22 -12.37 0.78
N SER A 63 -13.39 -11.47 0.29
CA SER A 63 -11.95 -11.48 0.54
C SER A 63 -11.58 -10.65 1.76
N PHE A 64 -10.38 -10.91 2.27
CA PHE A 64 -9.77 -10.10 3.31
C PHE A 64 -8.97 -8.96 2.67
N TRP A 65 -9.35 -7.73 2.97
CA TRP A 65 -8.66 -6.53 2.54
C TRP A 65 -8.57 -5.51 3.68
N THR A 66 -7.42 -4.84 3.80
CA THR A 66 -7.14 -3.77 4.78
C THR A 66 -6.15 -2.77 4.19
N TRP A 67 -5.95 -1.64 4.87
CA TRP A 67 -4.88 -0.68 4.56
C TRP A 67 -3.49 -1.32 4.43
N GLY A 68 -3.22 -2.39 5.19
CA GLY A 68 -1.95 -3.13 5.11
C GLY A 68 -1.72 -3.76 3.75
N HIS A 69 -2.76 -4.30 3.10
CA HIS A 69 -2.66 -4.91 1.77
C HIS A 69 -2.34 -3.88 0.70
N LEU A 70 -3.05 -2.74 0.72
CA LEU A 70 -2.78 -1.64 -0.20
C LEU A 70 -1.34 -1.12 -0.05
N ARG A 71 -0.89 -0.96 1.20
CA ARG A 71 0.48 -0.53 1.50
C ARG A 71 1.51 -1.53 0.98
N MET A 72 1.31 -2.83 1.25
CA MET A 72 2.16 -3.88 0.75
C MET A 72 2.24 -3.87 -0.78
N GLY A 73 1.12 -3.64 -1.47
CA GLY A 73 1.08 -3.50 -2.92
C GLY A 73 1.89 -2.30 -3.44
N ALA A 74 1.68 -1.11 -2.86
CA ALA A 74 2.42 0.10 -3.24
C ALA A 74 3.93 -0.05 -2.95
N GLU A 75 4.27 -0.64 -1.80
CA GLU A 75 5.65 -0.96 -1.43
C GLU A 75 6.24 -2.09 -2.30
N GLY A 76 5.38 -2.91 -2.89
CA GLY A 76 5.67 -3.97 -3.85
C GLY A 76 6.17 -3.48 -5.21
N MET A 77 5.87 -2.23 -5.59
CA MET A 77 6.10 -1.71 -6.94
C MET A 77 7.59 -1.58 -7.30
N HIS A 78 7.87 -1.51 -8.60
CA HIS A 78 9.19 -1.14 -9.09
C HIS A 78 9.56 0.27 -8.59
N PRO A 79 10.78 0.51 -8.07
CA PRO A 79 11.11 1.79 -7.44
C PRO A 79 10.91 3.02 -8.34
N PHE A 80 11.24 2.92 -9.62
CA PHE A 80 11.02 4.03 -10.57
C PHE A 80 9.54 4.33 -10.78
N GLU A 81 8.67 3.31 -10.83
CA GLU A 81 7.22 3.50 -10.93
C GLU A 81 6.65 4.14 -9.67
N TYR A 82 7.20 3.79 -8.50
CA TYR A 82 6.81 4.41 -7.24
C TYR A 82 7.07 5.92 -7.21
N PHE A 83 8.14 6.42 -7.84
CA PHE A 83 8.39 7.86 -7.94
C PHE A 83 7.66 8.54 -9.10
N ARG A 84 7.42 7.82 -10.19
CA ARG A 84 6.78 8.34 -11.40
C ARG A 84 5.27 8.52 -11.24
N LEU A 85 4.61 7.58 -10.57
CA LEU A 85 3.16 7.53 -10.45
C LEU A 85 2.63 8.47 -9.36
N ARG A 86 1.47 9.07 -9.62
CA ARG A 86 0.70 9.84 -8.63
C ARG A 86 0.12 8.93 -7.54
N TYR A 87 -0.32 9.54 -6.46
CA TYR A 87 -0.78 8.83 -5.26
C TYR A 87 -1.88 7.79 -5.56
N TYR A 88 -2.98 8.19 -6.19
CA TYR A 88 -4.08 7.29 -6.52
C TYR A 88 -3.78 6.34 -7.70
N GLU A 89 -2.77 6.62 -8.52
CA GLU A 89 -2.33 5.71 -9.60
C GLU A 89 -1.66 4.46 -9.02
N LYS A 90 -0.94 4.61 -7.89
CA LYS A 90 -0.38 3.48 -7.13
C LYS A 90 -1.49 2.60 -6.57
N TRP A 91 -2.59 3.21 -6.12
CA TRP A 91 -3.74 2.50 -5.58
C TRP A 91 -4.47 1.73 -6.67
N LEU A 92 -4.69 2.36 -7.82
CA LEU A 92 -5.33 1.73 -8.98
C LEU A 92 -4.64 0.41 -9.34
N GLY A 93 -3.30 0.41 -9.49
CA GLY A 93 -2.56 -0.80 -9.82
C GLY A 93 -2.71 -1.91 -8.77
N GLY A 94 -2.61 -1.57 -7.48
CA GLY A 94 -2.75 -2.55 -6.39
C GLY A 94 -4.17 -3.12 -6.28
N ILE A 95 -5.19 -2.30 -6.45
CA ILE A 95 -6.60 -2.70 -6.38
C ILE A 95 -6.98 -3.55 -7.59
N SER A 96 -6.61 -3.13 -8.80
CA SER A 96 -6.89 -3.90 -10.02
C SER A 96 -6.21 -5.27 -9.98
N GLY A 97 -4.94 -5.34 -9.57
CA GLY A 97 -4.23 -6.61 -9.41
C GLY A 97 -4.93 -7.53 -8.41
N PHE A 98 -5.34 -7.00 -7.26
CA PHE A 98 -6.08 -7.78 -6.26
C PHE A 98 -7.37 -8.38 -6.80
N PHE A 99 -8.20 -7.62 -7.54
CA PHE A 99 -9.45 -8.15 -8.08
C PHE A 99 -9.22 -9.27 -9.12
N VAL A 100 -8.13 -9.19 -9.88
CA VAL A 100 -7.71 -10.26 -10.79
C VAL A 100 -7.20 -11.48 -10.03
N ASP A 101 -6.32 -11.27 -9.04
CA ASP A 101 -5.69 -12.34 -8.26
C ASP A 101 -6.71 -13.15 -7.43
N GLU A 102 -7.72 -12.47 -6.87
CA GLU A 102 -8.81 -13.10 -6.12
C GLU A 102 -9.92 -13.66 -7.03
N GLY A 103 -9.82 -13.47 -8.35
CA GLY A 103 -10.75 -14.02 -9.34
C GLY A 103 -12.13 -13.37 -9.38
N TYR A 104 -12.26 -12.13 -8.92
CA TYR A 104 -13.51 -11.36 -9.08
C TYR A 104 -13.72 -10.88 -10.52
N ILE A 105 -12.62 -10.65 -11.22
CA ILE A 105 -12.56 -10.34 -12.65
C ILE A 105 -11.39 -11.08 -13.27
N THR A 106 -11.41 -11.29 -14.57
CA THR A 106 -10.28 -11.81 -15.33
C THR A 106 -9.43 -10.68 -15.92
N GLN A 107 -8.18 -10.98 -16.27
CA GLN A 107 -7.32 -10.02 -16.98
C GLN A 107 -7.92 -9.63 -18.34
N ASP A 108 -8.50 -10.59 -19.06
CA ASP A 108 -9.12 -10.34 -20.37
C ASP A 108 -10.33 -9.40 -20.24
N GLU A 109 -11.21 -9.61 -19.25
CA GLU A 109 -12.34 -8.71 -19.00
C GLU A 109 -11.87 -7.28 -18.68
N LEU A 110 -10.80 -7.14 -17.89
CA LEU A 110 -10.23 -5.84 -17.56
C LEU A 110 -9.64 -5.16 -18.81
N ASP A 111 -8.87 -5.89 -19.62
CA ASP A 111 -8.24 -5.38 -20.83
C ASP A 111 -9.26 -4.96 -21.89
N GLU A 112 -10.28 -5.78 -22.13
CA GLU A 112 -11.39 -5.46 -23.03
C GLU A 112 -12.12 -4.21 -22.58
N ARG A 113 -12.41 -4.11 -21.28
CA ARG A 113 -13.10 -2.95 -20.72
C ARG A 113 -12.22 -1.68 -20.85
N MET A 114 -10.93 -1.77 -20.53
CA MET A 114 -10.00 -0.65 -20.70
C MET A 114 -9.91 -0.19 -22.17
N ALA A 115 -9.78 -1.12 -23.11
CA ALA A 115 -9.74 -0.82 -24.54
C ALA A 115 -11.02 -0.12 -25.00
N PHE A 116 -12.18 -0.55 -24.50
CA PHE A 116 -13.46 0.10 -24.73
C PHE A 116 -13.49 1.54 -24.19
N TYR A 117 -13.11 1.76 -22.93
CA TYR A 117 -13.07 3.10 -22.31
C TYR A 117 -12.09 4.05 -23.02
N LEU A 118 -10.99 3.52 -23.57
CA LEU A 118 -9.98 4.33 -24.27
C LEU A 118 -10.44 4.85 -25.63
N GLN A 119 -11.42 4.20 -26.27
CA GLN A 119 -11.94 4.60 -27.57
C GLN A 119 -12.90 5.80 -27.48
N ASP A 120 -13.71 5.89 -26.43
CA ASP A 120 -14.69 6.96 -26.21
C ASP A 120 -15.04 7.07 -24.71
N SER A 121 -14.28 7.90 -24.00
CA SER A 121 -14.41 8.05 -22.55
C SER A 121 -15.78 8.63 -22.13
N GLU A 122 -16.37 9.52 -22.94
CA GLU A 122 -17.64 10.18 -22.63
C GLU A 122 -18.83 9.22 -22.75
N LYS A 123 -18.86 8.36 -23.79
CA LYS A 123 -19.89 7.33 -23.91
C LYS A 123 -19.78 6.26 -22.84
N ALA A 124 -18.57 6.00 -22.35
CA ALA A 124 -18.33 4.93 -21.42
C ALA A 124 -18.68 5.31 -19.97
N ASP A 125 -18.59 6.60 -19.60
CA ASP A 125 -19.15 7.12 -18.33
C ASP A 125 -20.68 7.01 -18.26
N ALA A 126 -21.38 7.07 -19.40
CA ALA A 126 -22.82 6.86 -19.48
C ALA A 126 -23.26 5.39 -19.31
N LEU A 127 -22.31 4.44 -19.28
CA LEU A 127 -22.54 3.01 -19.09
C LEU A 127 -22.19 2.51 -17.69
N VAL A 128 -21.91 3.42 -16.75
CA VAL A 128 -21.80 3.04 -15.34
C VAL A 128 -23.16 2.45 -14.92
N PRO A 129 -23.22 1.18 -14.49
CA PRO A 129 -24.48 0.57 -14.10
C PRO A 129 -25.14 1.39 -13.01
N ASP A 130 -26.46 1.56 -13.11
CA ASP A 130 -27.24 2.06 -11.98
C ASP A 130 -27.13 1.02 -10.87
N GLY A 131 -26.67 1.46 -9.71
CA GLY A 131 -26.28 0.61 -8.60
C GLY A 131 -26.54 1.32 -7.29
N GLY A 132 -26.45 0.57 -6.21
CA GLY A 132 -26.79 1.05 -4.87
C GLY A 132 -27.56 -0.04 -4.15
N GLU A 133 -27.09 -0.36 -2.95
CA GLU A 133 -27.73 -1.33 -2.07
C GLU A 133 -27.62 -0.73 -0.67
N ALA A 134 -28.76 -0.43 -0.06
CA ALA A 134 -28.81 0.39 1.16
C ALA A 134 -27.98 -0.23 2.29
N GLY A 135 -27.99 -1.57 2.41
CA GLY A 135 -27.19 -2.27 3.42
C GLY A 135 -25.67 -2.16 3.19
N ILE A 136 -25.21 -2.04 1.93
CA ILE A 136 -23.81 -1.77 1.63
C ILE A 136 -23.47 -0.32 1.98
N ASP A 137 -24.33 0.62 1.61
CA ASP A 137 -24.10 2.05 1.86
C ASP A 137 -24.03 2.34 3.38
N GLU A 138 -24.97 1.78 4.15
CA GLU A 138 -24.99 1.89 5.61
C GLU A 138 -23.71 1.33 6.25
N GLN A 139 -23.26 0.15 5.80
CA GLN A 139 -22.03 -0.47 6.28
C GLN A 139 -20.80 0.39 5.94
N VAL A 140 -20.70 0.91 4.71
CA VAL A 140 -19.58 1.77 4.29
C VAL A 140 -19.54 3.06 5.10
N VAL A 141 -20.69 3.71 5.32
CA VAL A 141 -20.80 4.92 6.14
C VAL A 141 -20.39 4.64 7.58
N LYS A 142 -20.89 3.55 8.18
CA LYS A 142 -20.50 3.13 9.53
C LYS A 142 -18.99 2.92 9.64
N TYR A 143 -18.40 2.18 8.69
CA TYR A 143 -16.96 1.93 8.68
C TYR A 143 -16.14 3.24 8.57
N LEU A 144 -16.56 4.20 7.75
CA LEU A 144 -15.89 5.50 7.65
C LEU A 144 -15.96 6.32 8.95
N GLN A 145 -17.04 6.19 9.71
CA GLN A 145 -17.23 6.91 10.96
C GLN A 145 -16.51 6.25 12.13
N GLU A 146 -16.48 4.93 12.17
CA GLU A 146 -16.03 4.16 13.34
C GLU A 146 -14.64 3.52 13.16
N GLY A 147 -14.25 3.19 11.92
CA GLY A 147 -12.98 2.57 11.57
C GLY A 147 -12.81 1.12 12.06
N ASP A 148 -11.68 0.50 11.69
CA ASP A 148 -11.27 -0.80 12.23
C ASP A 148 -10.12 -0.61 13.22
N SER A 149 -10.46 -0.64 14.51
CA SER A 149 -9.50 -0.46 15.59
C SER A 149 -8.51 -1.64 15.61
N PRO A 150 -7.19 -1.39 15.57
CA PRO A 150 -6.19 -2.44 15.68
C PRO A 150 -5.97 -2.90 17.14
N LEU A 151 -6.69 -2.30 18.10
CA LEU A 151 -6.56 -2.65 19.51
C LEU A 151 -6.94 -4.12 19.70
N ARG A 152 -6.04 -4.89 20.31
CA ARG A 152 -6.32 -6.27 20.72
C ARG A 152 -5.91 -6.45 22.18
N PRO A 153 -6.65 -7.22 22.98
CA PRO A 153 -6.22 -7.55 24.32
C PRO A 153 -4.89 -8.31 24.23
N PHE A 154 -3.88 -7.79 24.92
CA PHE A 154 -2.58 -8.45 25.03
C PHE A 154 -2.41 -8.94 26.46
N PRO A 155 -2.28 -10.27 26.69
CA PRO A 155 -2.32 -10.83 28.04
C PRO A 155 -1.05 -10.55 28.84
N GLU A 156 0.05 -10.22 28.18
CA GLU A 156 1.34 -9.98 28.83
C GLU A 156 1.53 -8.50 29.19
N LEU A 157 2.34 -8.25 30.22
CA LEU A 157 2.70 -6.90 30.63
C LEU A 157 3.62 -6.25 29.58
N PRO A 158 3.51 -4.93 29.36
CA PRO A 158 4.44 -4.21 28.50
C PRO A 158 5.89 -4.40 28.95
N GLN A 159 6.79 -4.69 28.00
CA GLN A 159 8.22 -4.90 28.27
C GLN A 159 8.94 -3.62 28.72
N PHE A 160 8.41 -2.46 28.36
CA PHE A 160 9.02 -1.15 28.61
C PHE A 160 8.03 -0.20 29.29
N ALA A 161 8.56 0.75 30.04
CA ALA A 161 7.82 1.83 30.67
C ALA A 161 8.14 3.19 30.02
N VAL A 162 7.23 4.15 30.20
CA VAL A 162 7.45 5.54 29.78
C VAL A 162 8.69 6.10 30.48
N GLY A 163 9.66 6.57 29.70
CA GLY A 163 10.93 7.10 30.20
C GLY A 163 12.12 6.15 30.04
N ASP A 164 11.88 4.88 29.70
CA ASP A 164 12.96 3.93 29.42
C ASP A 164 13.78 4.37 28.21
N LYS A 165 15.11 4.28 28.35
CA LYS A 165 16.04 4.47 27.23
C LYS A 165 16.20 3.16 26.49
N VAL A 166 15.60 3.07 25.31
CA VAL A 166 15.69 1.89 24.44
C VAL A 166 16.65 2.14 23.27
N LYS A 167 17.21 1.05 22.74
CA LYS A 167 17.97 1.05 21.48
C LYS A 167 17.19 0.23 20.46
N ILE A 168 16.91 0.81 19.31
CA ILE A 168 16.28 0.11 18.19
C ILE A 168 17.23 -0.99 17.70
N LYS A 169 16.71 -2.19 17.52
CA LYS A 169 17.47 -3.29 16.91
C LYS A 169 17.88 -2.89 15.50
N ASP A 170 19.11 -3.20 15.13
CA ASP A 170 19.62 -2.91 13.78
C ASP A 170 19.10 -3.95 12.78
N VAL A 171 17.82 -3.80 12.40
CA VAL A 171 17.10 -4.74 11.49
C VAL A 171 17.35 -4.40 10.02
N VAL A 172 17.52 -3.11 9.71
CA VAL A 172 17.57 -2.60 8.34
C VAL A 172 18.86 -3.00 7.63
N LEU A 173 20.00 -3.06 8.32
CA LEU A 173 21.30 -3.23 7.66
C LEU A 173 21.49 -4.65 7.10
N GLU A 174 21.10 -5.68 7.85
CA GLU A 174 21.36 -7.06 7.43
C GLU A 174 20.39 -7.57 6.36
N GLU A 175 19.11 -7.23 6.46
CA GLU A 175 18.15 -7.57 5.40
C GLU A 175 18.48 -6.83 4.11
N THR A 176 18.82 -5.53 4.22
CA THR A 176 19.25 -4.72 3.07
C THR A 176 20.51 -5.26 2.43
N LYS A 177 21.51 -5.62 3.23
CA LYS A 177 22.76 -6.21 2.77
C LYS A 177 22.50 -7.47 1.97
N ASN A 178 21.72 -8.40 2.52
CA ASN A 178 21.41 -9.67 1.86
C ASN A 178 20.64 -9.45 0.54
N LEU A 179 19.63 -8.59 0.54
CA LEU A 179 18.83 -8.30 -0.66
C LEU A 179 19.63 -7.56 -1.75
N VAL A 180 20.50 -6.62 -1.38
CA VAL A 180 21.38 -5.92 -2.35
C VAL A 180 22.41 -6.89 -2.92
N PHE A 181 23.01 -7.76 -2.10
CA PHE A 181 23.92 -8.80 -2.58
C PHE A 181 23.25 -9.75 -3.57
N GLU A 182 22.02 -10.20 -3.29
CA GLU A 182 21.28 -11.07 -4.20
C GLU A 182 20.92 -10.38 -5.52
N LEU A 183 20.61 -9.08 -5.51
CA LEU A 183 20.38 -8.31 -6.73
C LEU A 183 21.67 -8.09 -7.53
N LEU A 184 22.78 -7.79 -6.86
CA LEU A 184 24.07 -7.59 -7.52
C LEU A 184 24.61 -8.89 -8.12
N LYS A 185 24.40 -10.06 -7.47
CA LYS A 185 24.70 -11.38 -8.04
C LYS A 185 23.99 -11.66 -9.36
N LYS A 186 22.78 -11.13 -9.54
CA LYS A 186 21.98 -11.33 -10.76
C LYS A 186 22.45 -10.42 -11.91
N SER A 187 23.12 -9.32 -11.61
CA SER A 187 23.39 -8.25 -12.58
C SER A 187 24.88 -7.96 -12.80
N VAL A 188 25.78 -8.48 -11.95
CA VAL A 188 27.20 -8.13 -11.92
C VAL A 188 28.07 -9.39 -11.81
N ARG A 189 29.23 -9.40 -12.49
CA ARG A 189 30.12 -10.56 -12.53
C ARG A 189 30.76 -10.86 -11.14
N PRO A 190 30.98 -12.14 -10.79
CA PRO A 190 31.49 -12.54 -9.48
C PRO A 190 32.80 -11.87 -9.06
N GLU A 191 33.69 -11.57 -10.01
CA GLU A 191 35.00 -10.96 -9.73
C GLU A 191 34.87 -9.50 -9.24
N PHE A 192 33.79 -8.80 -9.59
CA PHE A 192 33.52 -7.44 -9.15
C PHE A 192 32.78 -7.42 -7.80
N LEU A 193 31.90 -8.39 -7.56
CA LEU A 193 31.22 -8.58 -6.27
C LEU A 193 32.21 -8.79 -5.12
N ASN A 194 33.24 -9.60 -5.36
CA ASN A 194 34.32 -9.85 -4.41
C ASN A 194 35.14 -8.59 -4.06
N ARG A 195 34.99 -7.48 -4.81
CA ARG A 195 35.67 -6.19 -4.54
C ARG A 195 34.75 -5.14 -3.88
N ILE A 196 33.42 -5.30 -3.97
CA ILE A 196 32.46 -4.39 -3.34
C ILE A 196 32.36 -4.64 -1.82
N ASP A 197 32.51 -5.89 -1.39
CA ASP A 197 32.34 -6.34 0.00
C ASP A 197 33.25 -5.60 1.01
N GLU A 198 34.36 -5.01 0.55
CA GLU A 198 35.32 -4.30 1.40
C GLU A 198 35.21 -2.76 1.40
N THR A 199 34.46 -2.12 0.48
CA THR A 199 34.63 -0.67 0.26
C THR A 199 33.35 0.16 0.16
N ILE A 200 32.20 -0.39 -0.26
CA ILE A 200 31.02 0.45 -0.55
C ILE A 200 29.74 -0.22 -0.05
N MET A 201 29.55 -0.20 1.27
CA MET A 201 28.23 -0.40 1.87
C MET A 201 27.99 0.79 2.79
N PHE A 202 27.00 1.61 2.45
CA PHE A 202 26.64 2.79 3.21
C PHE A 202 26.14 2.36 4.59
N ARG A 203 27.00 2.48 5.60
CA ARG A 203 26.54 2.55 6.98
C ARG A 203 25.78 3.87 7.15
N PRO A 204 24.56 3.85 7.70
CA PRO A 204 23.93 5.07 8.18
C PRO A 204 24.89 5.76 9.15
N LEU A 205 25.10 7.07 8.98
CA LEU A 205 25.95 7.84 9.87
C LEU A 205 25.43 7.71 11.30
N SER A 206 26.28 7.25 12.21
CA SER A 206 25.98 7.25 13.63
C SER A 206 26.11 8.67 14.18
N ARG A 207 25.59 8.91 15.39
CA ARG A 207 25.83 10.17 16.11
C ARG A 207 27.32 10.49 16.31
N ALA A 208 28.21 9.51 16.23
CA ALA A 208 29.65 9.73 16.30
C ALA A 208 30.24 10.20 14.96
N ASP A 209 29.59 9.88 13.84
CA ASP A 209 30.02 10.23 12.48
C ASP A 209 29.53 11.63 12.08
N VAL A 210 28.48 12.14 12.73
CA VAL A 210 28.01 13.52 12.62
C VAL A 210 28.74 14.39 13.65
N ARG A 211 29.90 14.98 13.29
CA ARG A 211 30.55 16.01 14.12
C ARG A 211 29.82 17.35 13.98
N LYS A 212 29.74 18.09 15.10
CA LYS A 212 29.27 19.49 15.16
C LYS A 212 30.15 20.41 14.33
#